data_AF-A0A9E4FIM1-F1
#
_entry.id   AF-A0A9E4FIM1-F1
#
_cell.length_a   1.000
_cell.length_b   1.000
_cell.length_c   1.000
_cell.angle_alpha   90.00
_cell.angle_beta   90.00
_cell.angle_gamma   90.00
#
_symmetry.space_group_name_H-M   'P 1'
#
loop_
_entity.id
_entity.type
_entity.pdbx_description
1 polymer ?
#
loop_
_entity_poly.entity_id
_entity_poly.type
_entity_poly.pdbx_seq_one_letter_code
_entity_poly.pdbx_strand_id
1 'polypeptide(L)' 'MEIKKHEPGMFSWADMPSLDVEKAQAFYTRLLGLEATSTPMGPGRTYVVLNKKGKSCFAMYPVT' A
#
# COMPACT_ATOMS: atom_id res chain seq x y z
N MET A 1 15.44 -9.51 -6.01
CA MET A 1 14.81 -10.47 -6.93
C MET A 1 13.40 -9.95 -7.22
N GLU A 2 12.96 -10.01 -8.48
CA GLU A 2 11.64 -9.55 -8.90
C GLU A 2 10.76 -10.74 -9.25
N ILE A 3 9.54 -10.80 -8.70
CA ILE A 3 8.54 -11.80 -9.05
C ILE A 3 7.61 -11.20 -10.12
N LYS A 4 7.56 -11.84 -11.30
CA LYS A 4 6.73 -11.38 -12.43
C LYS A 4 5.31 -11.97 -12.45
N LYS A 5 5.10 -13.08 -11.74
CA LYS A 5 3.83 -13.79 -11.64
C LYS A 5 3.71 -14.45 -10.27
N HIS A 6 2.54 -14.35 -9.66
CA HIS A 6 2.17 -15.10 -8.47
C HIS A 6 1.42 -16.36 -8.89
N GLU A 7 1.97 -17.53 -8.62
CA GLU A 7 1.26 -18.80 -8.82
C GLU A 7 0.15 -18.95 -7.77
N PRO A 8 -0.91 -19.73 -8.06
CA PRO A 8 -1.97 -19.99 -7.08
C PRO A 8 -1.41 -20.47 -5.74
N GLY A 9 -1.88 -19.86 -4.64
CA GLY A 9 -1.42 -20.14 -3.28
C GLY A 9 -0.20 -19.35 -2.82
N MET A 10 0.47 -18.60 -3.71
CA MET A 10 1.54 -17.67 -3.30
C MET A 10 0.97 -16.37 -2.75
N PHE A 11 1.66 -15.79 -1.76
CA PHE A 11 1.39 -14.44 -1.31
C PHE A 11 1.55 -13.45 -2.47
N SER A 12 0.53 -12.63 -2.70
CA SER A 12 0.45 -11.69 -3.83
C SER A 12 0.13 -10.26 -3.43
N TRP A 13 -0.47 -10.03 -2.25
CA TRP A 13 -0.89 -8.71 -1.81
C TRP A 13 -1.03 -8.61 -0.29
N ALA A 14 -0.78 -7.41 0.24
CA ALA A 14 -1.09 -7.06 1.63
C ALA A 14 -1.90 -5.77 1.68
N ASP A 15 -2.87 -5.80 2.59
CA ASP A 15 -3.73 -4.68 2.94
C ASP A 15 -3.54 -4.36 4.42
N MET A 16 -3.22 -3.11 4.71
CA MET A 16 -2.95 -2.63 6.06
C MET A 16 -4.04 -1.66 6.52
N PRO A 17 -5.02 -2.11 7.32
CA PRO A 17 -5.90 -1.19 8.04
C PRO A 17 -5.08 -0.38 9.04
N SER A 18 -5.30 0.94 9.09
CA SER A 18 -4.64 1.83 10.04
C SER A 18 -5.62 2.84 10.63
N LEU A 19 -5.45 3.15 11.91
CA LEU A 19 -6.10 4.30 12.56
C LEU A 19 -5.47 5.63 12.14
N ASP A 20 -4.23 5.60 11.62
CA ASP A 20 -3.47 6.77 11.18
C ASP A 20 -2.71 6.41 9.89
N VAL A 21 -3.37 6.63 8.75
CA VAL A 21 -2.83 6.31 7.42
C VAL A 21 -1.67 7.25 7.07
N GLU A 22 -1.74 8.51 7.46
CA GLU A 22 -0.73 9.52 7.12
C GLU A 22 0.62 9.21 7.79
N LYS A 23 0.60 8.87 9.08
CA LYS A 23 1.81 8.48 9.81
C LYS A 23 2.39 7.17 9.30
N ALA A 24 1.53 6.20 8.98
CA ALA A 24 1.97 4.93 8.40
C ALA A 24 2.60 5.13 7.01
N GLN A 25 1.97 5.93 6.15
CA GLN A 25 2.52 6.32 4.85
C GLN A 25 3.89 6.97 5.01
N ALA A 26 4.03 8.00 5.86
CA ALA A 26 5.30 8.68 6.10
C ALA A 26 6.39 7.72 6.60
N PHE A 27 6.04 6.80 7.49
CA PHE A 27 6.97 5.80 8.00
C PHE A 27 7.47 4.86 6.90
N TYR A 28 6.58 4.23 6.14
CA TYR A 28 6.95 3.22 5.14
C TYR A 28 7.59 3.82 3.88
N THR A 29 7.15 5.01 3.44
CA THR A 29 7.80 5.72 2.34
C THR A 29 9.26 6.05 2.68
N ARG A 30 9.53 6.54 3.90
CA ARG A 30 10.89 6.81 4.39
C ARG A 30 11.71 5.54 4.60
N LEU A 31 11.14 4.51 5.22
CA LEU A 31 11.86 3.29 5.59
C LEU A 31 12.24 2.45 4.36
N LEU A 32 11.32 2.32 3.40
CA LEU A 32 11.44 1.38 2.28
C LEU A 32 11.74 2.06 0.93
N GLY A 33 11.74 3.40 0.90
CA GLY A 33 11.89 4.20 -0.30
C GLY A 33 10.72 4.01 -1.25
N LEU A 34 9.49 4.08 -0.73
CA LEU A 34 8.26 3.87 -1.49
C LEU A 34 7.61 5.20 -1.87
N GLU A 35 6.84 5.17 -2.95
CA GLU A 35 6.03 6.27 -3.47
C GLU A 35 4.56 5.99 -3.20
N ALA A 36 3.83 6.95 -2.64
CA ALA A 36 2.41 6.77 -2.32
C ALA A 36 1.52 7.25 -3.47
N THR A 37 0.48 6.48 -3.78
CA THR A 37 -0.58 6.85 -4.71
C THR A 37 -1.93 6.65 -4.06
N SER A 38 -2.70 7.72 -3.97
CA SER A 38 -4.00 7.73 -3.30
C SER A 38 -5.14 7.58 -4.31
N THR A 39 -6.03 6.62 -4.07
CA THR A 39 -7.26 6.43 -4.85
C THR A 39 -8.51 6.59 -3.95
N PRO A 40 -9.59 7.23 -4.44
CA PRO A 40 -10.84 7.31 -3.69
C PRO A 40 -11.46 5.92 -3.47
N MET A 41 -11.91 5.63 -2.25
CA MET A 41 -12.57 4.37 -1.86
C MET A 41 -14.02 4.58 -1.37
N GLY A 42 -14.64 5.69 -1.80
CA GLY A 42 -15.95 6.14 -1.35
C GLY A 42 -15.87 7.40 -0.47
N PRO A 43 -17.00 7.86 0.09
CA PRO A 43 -17.07 9.13 0.80
C PRO A 43 -16.09 9.19 1.97
N GLY A 44 -15.18 10.18 1.95
CA GLY A 44 -14.23 10.44 3.03
C GLY A 44 -13.17 9.35 3.26
N ARG A 45 -13.04 8.35 2.36
CA ARG A 45 -12.07 7.26 2.51
C ARG A 45 -11.13 7.21 1.31
N THR A 46 -9.85 7.01 1.62
CA THR A 46 -8.79 6.90 0.63
C THR A 46 -8.09 5.56 0.80
N TYR A 47 -7.81 4.91 -0.33
CA TYR A 47 -6.97 3.74 -0.42
C TYR A 47 -5.60 4.18 -0.93
N VAL A 48 -4.56 4.00 -0.11
CA VAL A 48 -3.20 4.45 -0.42
C VAL A 48 -2.36 3.26 -0.82
N VAL A 49 -1.97 3.19 -2.08
CA VAL A 49 -1.05 2.17 -2.61
C VAL A 49 0.37 2.68 -2.48
N LEU A 50 1.27 1.88 -1.89
CA LEU A 50 2.70 2.16 -1.88
C LEU A 50 3.40 1.41 -3.01
N ASN A 51 4.19 2.16 -3.78
CA ASN A 51 4.86 1.72 -4.98
C ASN A 51 6.38 1.76 -4.83
N LYS A 52 7.08 0.84 -5.48
CA LYS A 52 8.54 0.87 -5.62
C LYS A 52 8.89 0.83 -7.09
N LYS A 53 9.52 1.89 -7.61
CA LYS A 53 9.91 1.98 -9.03
C LYS A 53 8.73 1.68 -9.97
N GLY A 54 7.56 2.27 -9.70
CA GLY A 54 6.34 2.08 -10.49
C GLY A 54 5.62 0.74 -10.29
N LYS A 55 5.96 -0.06 -9.26
CA LYS A 55 5.28 -1.32 -8.96
C LYS A 55 4.60 -1.31 -7.60
N SER A 56 3.34 -1.71 -7.56
CA SER A 56 2.54 -1.81 -6.34
C SER A 56 3.12 -2.88 -5.40
N CYS A 57 3.33 -2.51 -4.14
CA CYS A 57 3.88 -3.40 -3.11
C CYS A 57 2.80 -3.83 -2.10
N PHE A 58 2.10 -2.87 -1.51
CA PHE A 58 0.98 -3.08 -0.59
C PHE A 58 0.15 -1.80 -0.51
N ALA A 59 -0.98 -1.86 0.15
CA ALA A 59 -1.82 -0.69 0.39
C ALA A 59 -2.23 -0.53 1.85
N MET A 60 -2.76 0.65 2.15
CA MET A 60 -3.29 1.00 3.46
C MET A 60 -4.57 1.81 3.32
N TYR A 61 -5.43 1.69 4.31
CA TYR A 61 -6.71 2.37 4.34
C TYR A 61 -7.13 2.69 5.78
N PRO A 62 -7.94 3.74 5.98
CA PRO A 62 -8.39 4.11 7.32
C PRO A 62 -9.40 3.09 7.83
N VAL A 63 -9.24 2.71 9.11
CA VAL A 63 -10.28 2.06 9.90
C VAL A 63 -10.74 2.99 11.01
N THR A 64 -12.02 2.91 11.33
CA THR A 64 -12.66 3.67 12.42
C THR A 64 -12.73 2.84 13.68
#